data_AF-A0A1S2VA23-F1
#
_entry.id   AF-A0A1S2VA23-F1
#
_cell.length_a   1.000
_cell.length_b   1.000
_cell.length_c   1.000
_cell.angle_alpha   90.00
_cell.angle_beta   90.00
_cell.angle_gamma   90.00
#
_symmetry.space_group_name_H-M   'P 1'
#
loop_
_entity.id
_entity.type
_entity.pdbx_description
1 polymer ?
#
loop_
_entity_poly.entity_id
_entity_poly.type
_entity_poly.pdbx_seq_one_letter_code
_entity_poly.pdbx_strand_id
1 'polypeptide(L)'
;MTASERTALKRVTDAIRPLPDPDWQAFEAIWHPFTARRKVMLTEAGTPEKYLYFVLEGVQRVYYLDELHREATIVFSYPPSFGGVVDSFMLRQPSRYYFETLTPSVFLRASSHDLTRLMAEFPAIESMIRLGLTHAFSGILERLAELQCYSSADKFRKLLQRSPHILQLVPHRYLANYIGVDPTNFSKLINSVKL
;
A
#
# COMPACT_ATOMS: atom_id res chain seq x y z
N MET A 1 -20.14 6.65 -2.78
CA MET A 1 -19.48 5.48 -3.40
C MET A 1 -20.40 4.94 -4.47
N THR A 2 -19.90 4.64 -5.66
CA THR A 2 -20.67 4.04 -6.76
C THR A 2 -20.82 2.52 -6.57
N ALA A 3 -21.69 1.88 -7.35
CA ALA A 3 -21.86 0.43 -7.29
C ALA A 3 -20.58 -0.33 -7.66
N SER A 4 -19.80 0.15 -8.65
CA SER A 4 -18.55 -0.50 -9.06
C SER A 4 -17.46 -0.41 -7.98
N GLU A 5 -17.35 0.75 -7.32
CA GLU A 5 -16.41 0.96 -6.20
C GLU A 5 -16.75 0.03 -5.03
N ARG A 6 -18.03 -0.11 -4.69
CA ARG A 6 -18.53 -1.03 -3.65
C ARG A 6 -18.16 -2.47 -3.98
N THR A 7 -18.39 -2.90 -5.23
CA THR A 7 -18.04 -4.26 -5.68
C THR A 7 -16.54 -4.51 -5.63
N ALA A 8 -15.71 -3.53 -6.01
CA ALA A 8 -14.25 -3.65 -5.93
C ALA A 8 -13.77 -3.82 -4.48
N LEU A 9 -14.28 -3.00 -3.55
CA LEU A 9 -13.97 -3.12 -2.12
C LEU A 9 -14.40 -4.50 -1.59
N LYS A 10 -15.64 -4.91 -1.87
CA LYS A 10 -16.18 -6.21 -1.42
C LYS A 10 -15.32 -7.37 -1.89
N ARG A 11 -14.90 -7.36 -3.15
CA ARG A 11 -14.09 -8.42 -3.74
C ARG A 11 -12.75 -8.60 -3.01
N VAL A 12 -12.07 -7.50 -2.68
CA VAL A 12 -10.79 -7.55 -1.96
C VAL A 12 -11.01 -7.97 -0.50
N THR A 13 -12.04 -7.46 0.15
CA THR A 13 -12.42 -7.88 1.52
C THR A 13 -12.72 -9.38 1.58
N ASP A 14 -13.56 -9.89 0.68
CA ASP A 14 -13.96 -11.31 0.65
C ASP A 14 -12.77 -12.23 0.33
N ALA A 15 -11.77 -11.76 -0.43
CA ALA A 15 -10.55 -12.51 -0.69
C ALA A 15 -9.66 -12.68 0.56
N ILE A 16 -9.75 -11.77 1.53
CA ILE A 16 -9.10 -11.91 2.84
C ILE A 16 -9.95 -12.81 3.72
N ARG A 17 -11.20 -12.38 3.95
CA ARG A 17 -12.19 -13.12 4.71
C ARG A 17 -13.58 -12.54 4.42
N PRO A 18 -14.53 -13.34 3.91
CA PRO A 18 -15.90 -12.89 3.72
C PRO A 18 -16.53 -12.45 5.04
N LEU A 19 -17.25 -11.33 5.01
CA LEU A 19 -18.02 -10.81 6.14
C LEU A 19 -19.49 -11.20 6.01
N PRO A 20 -20.18 -11.52 7.12
CA PRO A 20 -21.64 -11.60 7.14
C PRO A 20 -22.29 -10.28 6.67
N ASP A 21 -23.52 -10.33 6.16
CA ASP A 21 -24.17 -9.15 5.58
C ASP A 21 -24.25 -7.94 6.53
N PRO A 22 -24.60 -8.09 7.83
CA PRO A 22 -24.62 -6.95 8.76
C PRO A 22 -23.23 -6.32 8.95
N ASP A 23 -22.20 -7.15 9.12
CA ASP A 23 -20.80 -6.73 9.25
C ASP A 23 -20.29 -6.05 7.97
N TRP A 24 -20.66 -6.59 6.79
CA TRP A 24 -20.33 -5.98 5.52
C TRP A 24 -20.98 -4.60 5.38
N GLN A 25 -22.27 -4.47 5.69
CA GLN A 25 -22.98 -3.19 5.64
C GLN A 25 -22.33 -2.14 6.55
N ALA A 26 -21.95 -2.54 7.77
CA ALA A 26 -21.25 -1.67 8.71
C ALA A 26 -19.84 -1.29 8.20
N PHE A 27 -19.08 -2.27 7.72
CA PHE A 27 -17.74 -2.06 7.15
C PHE A 27 -17.79 -1.14 5.92
N GLU A 28 -18.77 -1.30 5.07
CA GLU A 28 -18.92 -0.52 3.85
C GLU A 28 -19.29 0.95 4.15
N ALA A 29 -20.09 1.19 5.19
CA ALA A 29 -20.62 2.51 5.52
C ALA A 29 -19.56 3.53 5.95
N ILE A 30 -18.37 3.09 6.39
CA ILE A 30 -17.29 3.98 6.85
C ILE A 30 -16.40 4.51 5.71
N TRP A 31 -16.61 4.04 4.48
CA TRP A 31 -15.78 4.39 3.34
C TRP A 31 -16.33 5.60 2.59
N HIS A 32 -15.49 6.63 2.46
CA HIS A 32 -15.84 7.87 1.77
C HIS A 32 -14.93 8.09 0.55
N PRO A 33 -15.49 8.50 -0.61
CA PRO A 33 -14.69 8.83 -1.79
C PRO A 33 -13.68 9.95 -1.50
N PHE A 34 -12.48 9.81 -2.06
CA PHE A 34 -11.44 10.81 -1.98
C PHE A 34 -10.59 10.80 -3.25
N THR A 35 -10.19 11.98 -3.73
CA THR A 35 -9.33 12.10 -4.91
C THR A 35 -8.11 12.95 -4.56
N ALA A 36 -6.99 12.62 -5.19
CA ALA A 36 -5.76 13.37 -5.05
C ALA A 36 -5.07 13.51 -6.41
N ARG A 37 -4.51 14.70 -6.65
CA ARG A 37 -3.66 14.94 -7.81
C ARG A 37 -2.33 14.23 -7.61
N ARG A 38 -1.53 14.13 -8.67
CA ARG A 38 -0.14 13.65 -8.61
C ARG A 38 0.69 14.48 -7.63
N LYS A 39 1.60 13.83 -6.88
CA LYS A 39 2.52 14.43 -5.89
C LYS A 39 1.83 15.09 -4.69
N VAL A 40 0.60 14.68 -4.38
CA VAL A 40 -0.02 15.01 -3.10
C VAL A 40 0.57 14.12 -2.02
N MET A 41 1.06 14.76 -0.96
CA MET A 41 1.45 14.10 0.28
C MET A 41 0.19 13.81 1.10
N LEU A 42 -0.09 12.52 1.33
CA LEU A 42 -1.23 12.05 2.09
C LEU A 42 -0.90 11.95 3.57
N THR A 43 0.33 11.55 3.89
CA THR A 43 0.89 11.49 5.24
C THR A 43 2.34 11.96 5.22
N GLU A 44 2.69 12.83 6.16
CA GLU A 44 4.05 13.31 6.38
C GLU A 44 4.68 12.63 7.59
N ALA A 45 5.99 12.38 7.55
CA ALA A 45 6.71 11.92 8.72
C ALA A 45 6.57 12.95 9.86
N GLY A 46 6.39 12.47 11.09
CA GLY A 46 6.08 13.30 12.25
C GLY A 46 4.58 13.60 12.43
N THR A 47 3.73 13.23 11.47
CA THR A 47 2.27 13.38 11.59
C THR A 47 1.58 12.01 11.68
N PRO A 48 0.51 11.85 12.49
CA PRO A 48 -0.24 10.60 12.51
C PRO A 48 -1.02 10.36 11.20
N GLU A 49 -0.95 9.14 10.66
CA GLU A 49 -1.83 8.69 9.58
C GLU A 49 -3.27 8.64 10.08
N LYS A 50 -4.16 9.35 9.38
CA LYS A 50 -5.57 9.51 9.80
C LYS A 50 -6.50 8.54 9.09
N TYR A 51 -6.07 8.02 7.95
CA TYR A 51 -6.95 7.29 7.05
C TYR A 51 -6.32 5.99 6.56
N LEU A 52 -7.16 4.97 6.46
CA LEU A 52 -6.90 3.81 5.63
C LEU A 52 -7.49 4.11 4.26
N TYR A 53 -6.75 3.80 3.19
CA TYR A 53 -7.18 4.03 1.83
C TYR A 53 -7.46 2.70 1.14
N PHE A 54 -8.48 2.68 0.29
CA PHE A 54 -8.70 1.64 -0.70
C PHE A 54 -8.52 2.27 -2.08
N VAL A 55 -7.50 1.81 -2.80
CA VAL A 55 -7.05 2.40 -4.07
C VAL A 55 -7.92 1.87 -5.20
N LEU A 56 -8.64 2.79 -5.84
CA LEU A 56 -9.47 2.52 -7.03
C LEU A 56 -8.72 2.88 -8.31
N GLU A 57 -7.95 3.97 -8.28
CA GLU A 57 -7.10 4.41 -9.39
C GLU A 57 -5.78 5.01 -8.89
N GLY A 58 -4.76 4.93 -9.75
CA GLY A 58 -3.47 5.56 -9.54
C GLY A 58 -2.50 4.75 -8.69
N VAL A 59 -1.28 5.26 -8.54
CA VAL A 59 -0.22 4.61 -7.77
C VAL A 59 0.28 5.53 -6.67
N GLN A 60 0.50 4.95 -5.50
CA GLN A 60 1.06 5.63 -4.35
C GLN A 60 2.27 4.87 -3.84
N ARG A 61 3.08 5.56 -3.05
CA ARG A 61 4.21 4.93 -2.37
C ARG A 61 4.33 5.38 -0.92
N VAL A 62 4.75 4.46 -0.08
CA VAL A 62 5.23 4.73 1.27
C VAL A 62 6.76 4.72 1.23
N TYR A 63 7.41 5.74 1.77
CA TYR A 63 8.86 5.84 1.79
C TYR A 63 9.40 6.48 3.08
N TYR A 64 10.64 6.15 3.41
CA TYR A 64 11.41 6.73 4.51
C TYR A 64 12.45 7.72 3.98
N LEU A 65 12.79 8.73 4.78
CA LEU A 65 13.95 9.59 4.58
C LEU A 65 14.81 9.53 5.83
N ASP A 66 16.12 9.35 5.66
CA ASP A 66 17.07 9.52 6.76
C ASP A 66 17.55 10.97 6.91
N GLU A 67 18.42 11.21 7.89
CA GLU A 67 18.98 12.53 8.20
C GLU A 67 19.82 13.14 7.06
N LEU A 68 20.32 12.30 6.14
CA LEU A 68 21.07 12.72 4.95
C LEU A 68 20.18 12.82 3.72
N HIS A 69 18.85 12.79 3.89
CA HIS A 69 17.84 12.78 2.83
C HIS A 69 17.95 11.61 1.85
N ARG A 70 18.56 10.49 2.28
CA ARG A 70 18.54 9.26 1.51
C ARG A 70 17.16 8.63 1.64
N GLU A 71 16.62 8.21 0.50
CA GLU A 71 15.28 7.66 0.40
C GLU A 71 15.29 6.14 0.50
N ALA A 72 14.25 5.57 1.12
CA ALA A 72 13.94 4.15 1.03
C ALA A 72 12.45 3.94 0.79
N THR A 73 12.08 3.49 -0.41
CA THR A 73 10.71 3.20 -0.82
C THR A 73 10.33 1.85 -0.24
N ILE A 74 9.32 1.83 0.62
CA ILE A 74 8.92 0.67 1.40
C ILE A 74 7.75 -0.06 0.76
N VAL A 75 6.73 0.63 0.25
CA VAL A 75 5.56 -0.04 -0.34
C VAL A 75 5.09 0.77 -1.53
N PHE A 76 4.59 0.08 -2.56
CA PHE A 76 3.73 0.67 -3.58
C PHE A 76 2.30 0.16 -3.38
N SER A 77 1.33 1.05 -3.51
CA SER A 77 -0.09 0.72 -3.53
C SER A 77 -0.67 1.11 -4.89
N TYR A 78 -1.47 0.21 -5.47
CA TYR A 78 -2.11 0.37 -6.78
C TYR A 78 -3.39 -0.47 -6.84
N PRO A 79 -4.32 -0.22 -7.77
CA PRO A 79 -5.64 -0.80 -7.71
C PRO A 79 -5.67 -2.29 -8.09
N PRO A 80 -6.64 -3.05 -7.56
CA PRO A 80 -7.41 -2.77 -6.34
C PRO A 80 -6.61 -3.23 -5.11
N SER A 81 -6.36 -2.35 -4.15
CA SER A 81 -5.67 -2.72 -2.90
C SER A 81 -5.93 -1.74 -1.77
N PHE A 82 -5.62 -2.15 -0.54
CA PHE A 82 -5.50 -1.22 0.59
C PHE A 82 -4.15 -0.49 0.56
N GLY A 83 -4.15 0.76 1.00
CA GLY A 83 -2.96 1.62 1.08
C GLY A 83 -3.01 2.55 2.28
N GLY A 84 -1.88 3.19 2.58
CA GLY A 84 -1.68 4.04 3.75
C GLY A 84 -0.49 3.60 4.60
N VAL A 85 -0.16 4.38 5.62
CA VAL A 85 0.91 4.05 6.57
C VAL A 85 0.34 3.25 7.74
N VAL A 86 0.32 1.93 7.57
CA VAL A 86 -0.44 1.01 8.43
C VAL A 86 0.00 1.02 9.90
N ASP A 87 1.29 1.15 10.19
CA ASP A 87 1.78 1.15 11.57
C ASP A 87 1.36 2.43 12.31
N SER A 88 1.53 3.60 11.67
CA SER A 88 1.06 4.88 12.20
C SER A 88 -0.46 4.87 12.43
N PHE A 89 -1.22 4.35 11.48
CA PHE A 89 -2.68 4.26 11.54
C PHE A 89 -3.16 3.36 12.70
N MET A 90 -2.59 2.16 12.83
CA MET A 90 -3.02 1.18 13.83
C MET A 90 -2.52 1.53 15.24
N LEU A 91 -1.30 2.05 15.37
CA LEU A 91 -0.71 2.43 16.66
C LEU A 91 -1.10 3.85 17.10
N ARG A 92 -1.77 4.63 16.24
CA ARG A 92 -2.17 6.03 16.48
C ARG A 92 -1.00 6.92 16.90
N GLN A 93 0.15 6.71 16.27
CA GLN A 93 1.39 7.44 16.56
C GLN A 93 1.86 8.23 15.34
N PRO A 94 2.68 9.28 15.52
CA PRO A 94 3.34 9.96 14.41
C PRO A 94 4.03 8.99 13.46
N SER A 95 3.80 9.15 12.17
CA SER A 95 4.42 8.32 11.13
C SER A 95 5.92 8.55 11.06
N ARG A 96 6.69 7.48 10.81
CA ARG A 96 8.10 7.57 10.41
C ARG A 96 8.28 7.72 8.91
N TYR A 97 7.20 7.52 8.16
CA TYR A 97 7.18 7.41 6.72
C TYR A 97 6.34 8.52 6.09
N TYR A 98 6.63 8.78 4.84
CA TYR A 98 5.84 9.61 3.95
C TYR A 98 4.95 8.71 3.10
N PHE A 99 3.73 9.14 2.82
CA PHE A 99 2.83 8.49 1.88
C PHE A 99 2.42 9.48 0.81
N GLU A 100 2.84 9.25 -0.44
CA GLU A 100 2.59 10.18 -1.53
C GLU A 100 1.95 9.51 -2.75
N THR A 101 1.19 10.30 -3.49
CA THR A 101 0.64 9.91 -4.79
C THR A 101 1.65 10.12 -5.92
N LEU A 102 1.90 9.09 -6.72
CA LEU A 102 2.78 9.14 -7.89
C LEU A 102 2.06 9.52 -9.18
N THR A 103 0.75 9.28 -9.23
CA THR A 103 -0.16 9.62 -10.32
C THR A 103 -1.43 10.27 -9.75
N PRO A 104 -2.29 10.91 -10.56
CA PRO A 104 -3.67 11.18 -10.13
C PRO A 104 -4.28 9.89 -9.59
N SER A 105 -4.99 10.00 -8.48
CA SER A 105 -5.43 8.85 -7.69
C SER A 105 -6.86 9.03 -7.20
N VAL A 106 -7.62 7.94 -7.23
CA VAL A 106 -8.99 7.84 -6.73
C VAL A 106 -9.01 6.78 -5.64
N PHE A 107 -9.64 7.11 -4.52
CA PHE A 107 -9.68 6.27 -3.33
C PHE A 107 -11.09 6.19 -2.76
N LEU A 108 -11.31 5.17 -1.97
CA LEU A 108 -12.14 5.28 -0.78
C LEU A 108 -11.21 5.47 0.41
N ARG A 109 -11.63 6.24 1.41
CA ARG A 109 -10.89 6.36 2.68
C ARG A 109 -11.81 6.18 3.87
N ALA A 110 -11.28 5.52 4.90
CA ALA A 110 -11.93 5.29 6.18
C ALA A 110 -11.07 5.89 7.29
N SER A 111 -11.68 6.56 8.27
CA SER A 111 -10.93 7.17 9.37
C SER A 111 -10.44 6.11 10.37
N SER A 112 -9.33 6.39 11.05
CA SER A 112 -8.83 5.51 12.12
C SER A 112 -9.82 5.35 13.26
N HIS A 113 -10.59 6.41 13.56
CA HIS A 113 -11.66 6.39 14.54
C HIS A 113 -12.74 5.36 14.16
N ASP A 114 -13.27 5.44 12.94
CA ASP A 114 -14.39 4.59 12.51
C ASP A 114 -13.97 3.13 12.39
N LEU A 115 -12.76 2.87 11.87
CA LEU A 115 -12.26 1.50 11.79
C LEU A 115 -12.01 0.90 13.18
N THR A 116 -11.46 1.67 14.11
CA THR A 116 -11.25 1.20 15.50
C THR A 116 -12.58 0.86 16.16
N ARG A 117 -13.59 1.72 15.98
CA ARG A 117 -14.94 1.49 16.51
C ARG A 117 -15.54 0.22 15.93
N LEU A 118 -15.49 0.02 14.60
CA LEU A 118 -16.01 -1.18 13.97
C LEU A 118 -15.30 -2.46 14.43
N MET A 119 -13.98 -2.43 14.61
CA MET A 119 -13.25 -3.60 15.13
C MET A 119 -13.67 -3.98 16.55
N ALA A 120 -14.06 -3.01 17.37
CA ALA A 120 -14.57 -3.27 18.72
C ALA A 120 -16.02 -3.78 18.72
N GLU A 121 -16.86 -3.30 17.79
CA GLU A 121 -18.27 -3.68 17.68
C GLU A 121 -18.50 -5.00 16.94
N PHE A 122 -17.66 -5.31 15.94
CA PHE A 122 -17.85 -6.44 15.01
C PHE A 122 -16.61 -7.35 14.97
N PRO A 123 -16.61 -8.48 15.72
CA PRO A 123 -15.46 -9.38 15.77
C PRO A 123 -15.05 -9.98 14.41
N ALA A 124 -15.98 -10.14 13.46
CA ALA A 124 -15.63 -10.63 12.13
C ALA A 124 -14.81 -9.59 11.35
N ILE A 125 -15.09 -8.29 11.53
CA ILE A 125 -14.30 -7.19 10.95
C ILE A 125 -12.91 -7.15 11.55
N GLU A 126 -12.77 -7.24 12.89
CA GLU A 126 -11.46 -7.34 13.55
C GLU A 126 -10.63 -8.47 12.95
N SER A 127 -11.22 -9.66 12.86
CA SER A 127 -10.47 -10.82 12.42
C SER A 127 -10.15 -10.79 10.92
N MET A 128 -11.00 -10.16 10.10
CA MET A 128 -10.71 -9.87 8.70
C MET A 128 -9.52 -8.91 8.58
N ILE A 129 -9.53 -7.80 9.32
CA ILE A 129 -8.44 -6.81 9.31
C ILE A 129 -7.13 -7.45 9.81
N ARG A 130 -7.17 -8.18 10.92
CA ARG A 130 -6.00 -8.88 11.46
C ARG A 130 -5.40 -9.89 10.49
N LEU A 131 -6.25 -10.62 9.75
CA LEU A 131 -5.77 -11.54 8.72
C LEU A 131 -5.15 -10.78 7.53
N GLY A 132 -5.78 -9.68 7.09
CA GLY A 132 -5.22 -8.79 6.06
C GLY A 132 -3.85 -8.22 6.44
N LEU A 133 -3.71 -7.76 7.70
CA LEU A 133 -2.43 -7.29 8.26
C LEU A 133 -1.39 -8.41 8.31
N THR A 134 -1.79 -9.63 8.67
CA THR A 134 -0.89 -10.79 8.67
C THR A 134 -0.36 -11.08 7.26
N HIS A 135 -1.21 -11.03 6.23
CA HIS A 135 -0.78 -11.20 4.84
C HIS A 135 0.18 -10.09 4.39
N ALA A 136 -0.13 -8.83 4.71
CA ALA A 136 0.75 -7.70 4.41
C ALA A 136 2.12 -7.86 5.09
N PHE A 137 2.12 -8.25 6.37
CA PHE A 137 3.34 -8.50 7.14
C PHE A 137 4.17 -9.64 6.54
N SER A 138 3.53 -10.74 6.13
CA SER A 138 4.21 -11.84 5.42
C SER A 138 4.92 -11.36 4.16
N GLY A 139 4.29 -10.50 3.35
CA GLY A 139 4.92 -9.92 2.16
C GLY A 139 6.10 -9.00 2.49
N ILE A 140 6.04 -8.26 3.60
CA ILE A 140 7.17 -7.45 4.10
C ILE A 140 8.34 -8.34 4.52
N LEU A 141 8.08 -9.46 5.22
CA LEU A 141 9.12 -10.40 5.63
C LEU A 141 9.80 -11.08 4.42
N GLU A 142 9.01 -11.52 3.44
CA GLU A 142 9.55 -12.06 2.18
C GLU A 142 10.45 -11.04 1.50
N ARG A 143 10.00 -9.79 1.38
CA ARG A 143 10.80 -8.72 0.78
C ARG A 143 12.06 -8.40 1.58
N LEU A 144 12.03 -8.46 2.90
CA LEU A 144 13.22 -8.25 3.72
C LEU A 144 14.27 -9.34 3.43
N ALA A 145 13.85 -10.59 3.26
CA ALA A 145 14.73 -11.68 2.83
C ALA A 145 15.25 -11.47 1.40
N GLU A 146 14.39 -11.06 0.45
CA GLU A 146 14.80 -10.68 -0.91
C GLU A 146 15.92 -9.62 -0.87
N LEU A 147 15.74 -8.54 -0.10
CA LEU A 147 16.70 -7.45 -0.01
C LEU A 147 18.07 -7.89 0.53
N GLN A 148 18.10 -8.84 1.46
CA GLN A 148 19.34 -9.32 2.09
C GLN A 148 20.06 -10.40 1.30
N CYS A 149 19.33 -11.34 0.71
CA CYS A 149 19.92 -12.57 0.19
C CYS A 149 19.99 -12.63 -1.35
N TYR A 150 19.20 -11.83 -2.07
CA TYR A 150 19.03 -12.01 -3.51
C TYR A 150 19.96 -11.09 -4.30
N SER A 151 20.32 -11.52 -5.51
CA SER A 151 21.00 -10.63 -6.47
C SER A 151 20.04 -9.53 -6.96
N SER A 152 20.59 -8.41 -7.46
CA SER A 152 19.77 -7.33 -8.05
C SER A 152 18.86 -7.83 -9.18
N ALA A 153 19.34 -8.79 -9.98
CA ALA A 153 18.56 -9.39 -11.06
C ALA A 153 17.40 -10.25 -10.52
N ASP A 154 17.62 -11.00 -9.45
CA ASP A 154 16.56 -11.83 -8.86
C ASP A 154 15.51 -10.99 -8.16
N LYS A 155 15.91 -9.93 -7.43
CA LYS A 155 14.97 -8.94 -6.87
C LYS A 155 14.09 -8.32 -7.96
N PHE A 156 14.70 -7.96 -9.09
CA PHE A 156 13.98 -7.40 -10.23
C PHE A 156 13.00 -8.40 -10.85
N ARG A 157 13.41 -9.66 -11.08
CA ARG A 157 12.52 -10.72 -11.58
C ARG A 157 11.36 -10.97 -10.63
N LYS A 158 11.61 -11.06 -9.31
CA LYS A 158 10.58 -11.25 -8.29
C LYS A 158 9.58 -10.10 -8.29
N LEU A 159 10.05 -8.85 -8.39
CA LEU A 159 9.18 -7.69 -8.53
C LEU A 159 8.25 -7.82 -9.75
N LEU A 160 8.76 -8.21 -10.92
CA LEU A 160 7.96 -8.34 -12.13
C LEU A 160 7.04 -9.56 -12.15
N GLN A 161 7.42 -10.63 -11.46
CA GLN A 161 6.52 -11.78 -11.25
C GLN A 161 5.30 -11.38 -10.41
N ARG A 162 5.49 -10.58 -9.35
CA ARG A 162 4.38 -10.09 -8.52
C ARG A 162 3.57 -8.99 -9.21
N SER A 163 4.25 -8.10 -9.94
CA SER A 163 3.69 -6.84 -10.43
C SER A 163 4.22 -6.51 -11.84
N PRO A 164 3.85 -7.26 -12.89
CA PRO A 164 4.43 -7.10 -14.22
C PRO A 164 4.17 -5.71 -14.83
N HIS A 165 3.05 -5.08 -14.46
CA HIS A 165 2.66 -3.75 -14.94
C HIS A 165 3.45 -2.60 -14.29
N ILE A 166 4.21 -2.85 -13.22
CA ILE A 166 4.77 -1.78 -12.38
C ILE A 166 5.77 -0.87 -13.11
N LEU A 167 6.49 -1.39 -14.11
CA LEU A 167 7.43 -0.63 -14.93
C LEU A 167 6.77 0.50 -15.71
N GLN A 168 5.50 0.33 -16.09
CA GLN A 168 4.76 1.32 -16.86
C GLN A 168 4.16 2.41 -15.96
N LEU A 169 3.95 2.11 -14.68
CA LEU A 169 3.25 2.99 -13.75
C LEU A 169 4.19 3.78 -12.85
N VAL A 170 5.34 3.19 -12.48
CA VAL A 170 6.25 3.75 -11.47
C VAL A 170 7.55 4.23 -12.12
N PRO A 171 7.97 5.47 -11.87
CA PRO A 171 9.28 5.95 -12.29
C PRO A 171 10.41 5.02 -11.85
N HIS A 172 11.30 4.67 -12.79
CA HIS A 172 12.42 3.74 -12.58
C HIS A 172 13.25 4.01 -11.33
N ARG A 173 13.47 5.30 -10.99
CA ARG A 173 14.21 5.67 -9.78
C ARG A 173 13.61 5.10 -8.49
N TYR A 174 12.28 5.05 -8.39
CA TYR A 174 11.58 4.55 -7.22
C TYR A 174 11.58 3.02 -7.19
N LEU A 175 11.52 2.38 -8.37
CA LEU A 175 11.68 0.93 -8.49
C LEU A 175 13.09 0.49 -8.08
N ALA A 176 14.12 1.20 -8.57
CA ALA A 176 15.51 0.98 -8.18
C ALA A 176 15.67 1.05 -6.66
N ASN A 177 15.14 2.13 -6.06
CA ASN A 177 15.16 2.35 -4.63
C ASN A 177 14.41 1.25 -3.86
N TYR A 178 13.25 0.81 -4.36
CA TYR A 178 12.44 -0.27 -3.76
C TYR A 178 13.16 -1.63 -3.75
N ILE A 179 13.97 -1.95 -4.77
CA ILE A 179 14.75 -3.20 -4.83
C ILE A 179 16.18 -3.05 -4.29
N GLY A 180 16.56 -1.87 -3.78
CA GLY A 180 17.89 -1.61 -3.24
C GLY A 180 19.01 -1.56 -4.28
N VAL A 181 18.72 -1.06 -5.47
CA VAL A 181 19.69 -0.86 -6.56
C VAL A 181 19.90 0.63 -6.79
N ASP A 182 21.15 1.03 -7.07
CA ASP A 182 21.44 2.40 -7.44
C ASP A 182 20.63 2.81 -8.71
N PRO A 183 19.89 3.93 -8.69
CA PRO A 183 19.09 4.37 -9.83
C PRO A 183 19.87 4.48 -11.15
N THR A 184 21.16 4.82 -11.11
CA THR A 184 22.03 4.94 -12.30
C THR A 184 22.31 3.57 -12.96
N ASN A 185 22.24 2.49 -12.20
CA ASN A 185 22.46 1.12 -12.66
C ASN A 185 21.16 0.39 -13.03
N PHE A 186 20.00 0.96 -12.70
CA PHE A 186 18.71 0.30 -12.91
C PHE A 186 18.38 0.07 -14.39
N SER A 187 18.64 1.04 -15.27
CA SER A 187 18.41 0.87 -16.71
C SER A 187 19.30 -0.24 -17.30
N LYS A 188 20.55 -0.36 -16.84
CA LYS A 188 21.44 -1.46 -17.25
C LYS A 188 20.91 -2.80 -16.76
N LEU A 189 20.40 -2.86 -15.52
CA LEU A 189 19.79 -4.05 -14.95
C LEU A 189 18.60 -4.51 -15.80
N ILE A 190 17.67 -3.61 -16.15
CA ILE A 190 16.51 -3.94 -17.00
C ILE A 190 16.96 -4.59 -18.30
N ASN A 191 17.94 -4.02 -19.00
CA ASN A 191 18.41 -4.55 -20.28
C ASN A 191 19.15 -5.89 -20.15
N SER A 192 19.76 -6.16 -19.00
CA SER A 192 20.49 -7.41 -18.74
C SER A 192 19.56 -8.59 -18.38
N VAL A 193 18.37 -8.31 -17.86
CA VAL A 193 17.39 -9.32 -17.49
C VAL A 193 16.51 -9.59 -18.70
N LYS A 194 16.75 -10.72 -19.37
CA LYS A 194 15.81 -11.24 -20.37
C LYS A 194 14.52 -11.63 -19.66
N LEU A 195 13.42 -10.97 -20.03
CA LEU A 195 12.06 -11.29 -19.59
C LEU A 195 11.44 -12.33 -20.51
#